data_AF-T0HEX8-F1
#
_entry.id   AF-T0HEX8-F1
#
_cell.length_a   1.000
_cell.length_b   1.000
_cell.length_c   1.000
_cell.angle_alpha   90.00
_cell.angle_beta   90.00
_cell.angle_gamma   90.00
#
_symmetry.space_group_name_H-M   'P 1'
#
loop_
_entity.id
_entity.type
_entity.pdbx_description
1 polymer ?
#
loop_
_entity_poly.entity_id
_entity_poly.type
_entity_poly.pdbx_seq_one_letter_code
_entity_poly.pdbx_strand_id
1 'polypeptide(L)'
;MFHSIIFAPEARDHLDAIHDYCQCAFIRELVHDRRHAANPLRDTPILPNFAKPAISATMSTMNISLPDTLKAFVDEQVVGRGYGTSSEYVRELIRKDQDRQRLRRLLLDGAQSAPGAPADDDYFEGLRARAHRAA
;
A
#
# COMPACT_ATOMS: atom_id res chain seq x y z
N MET A 1 10.09 45.44 -28.75
CA MET A 1 9.63 45.02 -27.40
C MET A 1 8.72 43.82 -27.62
N PHE A 2 9.01 42.58 -27.25
CA PHE A 2 9.83 42.03 -26.18
C PHE A 2 10.84 41.01 -26.71
N HIS A 3 11.94 40.89 -25.96
CA HIS A 3 13.10 40.06 -26.25
C HIS A 3 12.81 38.57 -26.11
N SER A 4 13.37 37.81 -27.06
CA SER A 4 13.74 36.41 -26.92
C SER A 4 14.72 36.24 -25.75
N ILE A 5 14.47 35.28 -24.87
CA ILE A 5 15.51 34.78 -23.95
C ILE A 5 15.63 33.28 -24.18
N ILE A 6 16.77 32.96 -24.78
CA ILE A 6 17.41 31.65 -24.90
C ILE A 6 17.75 31.19 -23.49
N PHE A 7 17.21 30.05 -23.06
CA PHE A 7 17.69 29.39 -21.84
C PHE A 7 18.81 28.42 -22.21
N ALA A 8 19.99 28.68 -21.64
CA ALA A 8 21.21 27.90 -21.81
C ALA A 8 21.04 26.46 -21.27
N PRO A 9 21.72 25.46 -21.87
CA PRO A 9 21.64 24.06 -21.50
C PRO A 9 22.76 23.72 -20.51
N GLU A 10 22.58 24.03 -19.23
CA GLU A 10 23.66 23.80 -18.23
C GLU A 10 23.17 23.28 -16.88
N ALA A 11 21.98 22.67 -16.85
CA ALA A 11 21.40 22.06 -15.66
C ALA A 11 20.76 20.69 -15.94
N ARG A 12 21.29 19.93 -16.91
CA ARG A 12 20.88 18.54 -17.17
C ARG A 12 21.83 17.49 -16.61
N ASP A 13 23.02 17.87 -16.16
CA ASP A 13 24.05 16.90 -15.75
C ASP A 13 24.04 16.55 -14.24
N HIS A 14 23.08 17.07 -13.46
CA HIS A 14 22.98 16.80 -12.02
C HIS A 14 21.79 15.92 -11.59
N LEU A 15 20.96 15.46 -12.53
CA LEU A 15 19.85 14.54 -12.26
C LEU A 15 20.17 13.08 -12.63
N ASP A 16 21.19 12.85 -13.46
CA ASP A 16 21.63 11.49 -13.80
C ASP A 16 22.53 10.87 -12.71
N ALA A 17 23.15 11.69 -11.85
CA ALA A 17 24.01 11.23 -10.75
C ALA A 17 23.25 10.70 -9.50
N ILE A 18 21.95 10.99 -9.38
CA ILE A 18 21.12 10.47 -8.26
C ILE A 18 20.44 9.15 -8.63
N HIS A 19 20.28 8.86 -9.93
CA HIS A 19 19.76 7.58 -10.40
C HIS A 19 20.80 6.44 -10.37
N ASP A 20 22.09 6.76 -10.37
CA ASP A 20 23.16 5.75 -10.44
C ASP A 20 23.63 5.21 -9.06
N TYR A 21 23.31 5.92 -7.97
CA TYR A 21 23.65 5.46 -6.61
C TYR A 21 22.65 4.44 -6.04
N CYS A 22 21.49 4.26 -6.67
CA CYS A 22 20.44 3.34 -6.21
C CYS A 22 20.48 1.97 -6.90
N GLN A 23 21.41 1.74 -7.84
CA GLN A 23 21.45 0.52 -8.66
C GLN A 23 22.64 -0.42 -8.37
N CYS A 24 23.59 -0.07 -7.49
CA CYS A 24 24.83 -0.83 -7.31
C CYS A 24 24.91 -1.75 -6.07
N ALA A 25 23.84 -1.90 -5.27
CA ALA A 25 23.89 -2.76 -4.07
C ALA A 25 22.93 -3.98 -4.09
N PHE A 26 22.14 -4.20 -5.15
CA PHE A 26 21.09 -5.25 -5.12
C PHE A 26 21.11 -6.28 -6.26
N ILE A 27 21.98 -6.17 -7.27
CA ILE A 27 22.04 -7.16 -8.37
C ILE A 27 23.45 -7.70 -8.56
N ARG A 28 23.95 -8.47 -7.58
CA ARG A 28 24.97 -9.49 -7.86
C ARG A 28 25.07 -10.64 -6.86
N GLU A 29 24.02 -10.91 -6.09
CA GLU A 29 23.99 -12.06 -5.17
C GLU A 29 22.60 -12.72 -5.11
N LEU A 30 22.01 -12.99 -6.28
CA LEU A 30 20.72 -13.72 -6.36
C LEU A 30 20.46 -14.40 -7.73
N VAL A 31 21.52 -14.66 -8.53
CA VAL A 31 21.42 -15.39 -9.81
C VAL A 31 22.29 -16.67 -9.82
N HIS A 32 22.70 -17.17 -8.65
CA HIS A 32 23.39 -18.47 -8.56
C HIS A 32 22.92 -19.35 -7.39
N ASP A 33 21.61 -19.56 -7.28
CA ASP A 33 21.11 -20.79 -6.66
C ASP A 33 19.77 -21.27 -7.25
N ARG A 34 19.72 -21.43 -8.58
CA ARG A 34 18.66 -22.23 -9.23
C ARG A 34 19.02 -23.72 -9.19
N ARG A 35 19.06 -24.31 -7.99
CA ARG A 35 19.00 -25.78 -7.84
C ARG A 35 18.04 -26.16 -6.72
N HIS A 36 16.89 -26.69 -7.13
CA HIS A 36 15.98 -27.54 -6.36
C HIS A 36 15.17 -26.90 -5.20
N ALA A 37 14.29 -25.96 -5.53
CA ALA A 37 13.05 -25.83 -4.75
C ALA A 37 12.00 -26.80 -5.33
N ALA A 38 11.85 -27.97 -4.70
CA ALA A 38 10.74 -28.88 -4.96
C ALA A 38 9.40 -28.13 -4.75
N ASN A 39 8.44 -28.30 -5.67
CA ASN A 39 7.11 -27.72 -5.56
C ASN A 39 6.30 -28.49 -4.49
N PRO A 40 6.04 -27.91 -3.30
CA PRO A 40 5.46 -28.65 -2.19
C PRO A 40 3.95 -28.92 -2.33
N LEU A 41 3.32 -28.47 -3.42
CA LEU A 41 1.89 -28.63 -3.66
C LEU A 41 1.52 -29.86 -4.50
N ARG A 42 2.48 -30.70 -4.92
CA ARG A 42 2.19 -31.88 -5.74
C ARG A 42 2.42 -33.24 -5.05
N ASP A 43 3.17 -33.27 -3.95
CA ASP A 43 3.53 -34.51 -3.25
C ASP A 43 3.09 -34.54 -1.78
N THR A 44 1.83 -34.14 -1.50
CA THR A 44 1.28 -34.36 -0.15
C THR A 44 0.76 -35.79 -0.04
N PRO A 45 1.29 -36.64 0.86
CA PRO A 45 0.64 -37.90 1.19
C PRO A 45 -0.75 -37.58 1.74
N ILE A 46 -1.77 -38.32 1.28
CA ILE A 46 -3.14 -38.20 1.77
C ILE A 46 -3.13 -38.58 3.25
N LEU A 47 -3.09 -37.59 4.14
CA LEU A 47 -3.21 -37.80 5.57
C LEU A 47 -4.70 -37.80 5.98
N PRO A 48 -5.11 -38.64 6.93
CA PRO A 48 -6.47 -38.66 7.43
C PRO A 48 -6.88 -37.30 8.02
N ASN A 49 -8.18 -37.01 7.94
CA ASN A 49 -8.86 -35.72 8.14
C ASN A 49 -8.60 -34.97 9.48
N PHE A 50 -7.77 -35.50 10.38
CA PHE A 50 -7.48 -34.97 11.71
C PHE A 50 -6.24 -34.07 11.78
N ALA A 51 -5.41 -34.02 10.74
CA ALA A 51 -4.18 -33.21 10.71
C ALA A 51 -4.17 -32.23 9.53
N LYS A 52 -5.15 -31.33 9.46
CA LYS A 52 -4.98 -30.11 8.67
C LYS A 52 -4.09 -29.17 9.48
N PRO A 53 -2.81 -28.93 9.13
CA PRO A 53 -2.11 -27.79 9.68
C PRO A 53 -2.90 -26.57 9.23
N ALA A 54 -3.54 -25.88 10.18
CA ALA A 54 -3.95 -24.51 9.94
C ALA A 54 -2.66 -23.77 9.54
N ILE A 55 -2.51 -23.49 8.26
CA ILE A 55 -1.43 -22.66 7.75
C ILE A 55 -1.68 -21.29 8.38
N SER A 56 -1.10 -21.07 9.56
CA SER A 56 -0.99 -19.76 10.16
C SER A 56 -0.20 -18.95 9.14
N ALA A 57 -0.89 -18.06 8.43
CA ALA A 57 -0.31 -17.24 7.38
C ALA A 57 1.02 -16.68 7.89
N THR A 58 2.11 -17.14 7.29
CA THR A 58 3.45 -16.67 7.57
C THR A 58 3.45 -15.16 7.35
N MET A 59 3.87 -14.40 8.37
CA MET A 59 4.15 -12.98 8.15
C MET A 59 5.24 -12.89 7.10
N SER A 60 4.87 -12.39 5.92
CA SER A 60 5.85 -12.03 4.91
C SER A 60 6.62 -10.81 5.43
N THR A 61 7.93 -10.96 5.59
CA THR A 61 8.82 -9.91 6.06
C THR A 61 9.26 -9.04 4.89
N MET A 62 9.25 -7.72 5.09
CA MET A 62 9.72 -6.74 4.11
C MET A 62 10.69 -5.79 4.81
N ASN A 63 11.95 -5.81 4.38
CA ASN A 63 12.99 -4.93 4.92
C ASN A 63 12.96 -3.59 4.18
N ILE A 64 13.00 -2.49 4.93
CA ILE A 64 12.95 -1.13 4.39
C ILE A 64 14.10 -0.35 5.02
N SER A 65 14.97 0.23 4.20
CA SER A 65 16.03 1.14 4.65
C SER A 65 15.51 2.57 4.68
N LEU A 66 15.69 3.27 5.80
CA LEU A 66 15.28 4.65 5.98
C LEU A 66 16.50 5.52 6.34
N PRO A 67 16.60 6.75 5.83
CA PRO A 67 17.52 7.76 6.35
C PRO A 67 17.31 7.99 7.86
N ASP A 68 18.37 8.35 8.57
CA ASP A 68 18.36 8.52 10.03
C ASP A 68 17.25 9.46 10.53
N THR A 69 16.96 10.51 9.77
CA THR A 69 15.89 11.47 10.07
C THR A 69 14.50 10.82 10.08
N LEU A 70 14.22 9.95 9.10
CA LEU A 70 12.95 9.24 9.01
C LEU A 70 12.86 8.12 10.04
N LYS A 71 13.98 7.46 10.36
CA LYS A 71 14.03 6.48 11.44
C LYS A 71 13.70 7.13 12.79
N ALA A 72 14.32 8.26 13.12
CA ALA A 72 14.04 8.98 14.36
C ALA A 72 12.56 9.36 14.49
N PHE A 73 11.97 9.88 13.41
CA PHE A 73 10.55 10.19 13.38
C PHE A 73 9.68 8.94 13.63
N VAL A 74 9.98 7.82 12.97
CA VAL A 74 9.22 6.57 13.19
C VAL A 74 9.35 6.10 14.63
N ASP A 75 10.55 6.15 15.21
CA ASP A 75 10.78 5.74 16.60
C ASP A 75 9.99 6.62 17.59
N GLU A 76 9.90 7.94 17.36
CA GLU A 76 9.04 8.84 18.13
C GLU A 76 7.56 8.49 18.03
N GLN A 77 7.08 8.14 16.83
CA GLN A 77 5.67 7.73 16.64
C GLN A 77 5.37 6.40 17.31
N VAL A 78 6.33 5.46 17.32
CA VAL A 78 6.21 4.17 17.99
C VAL A 78 6.02 4.38 19.50
N VAL A 79 6.88 5.19 20.13
CA VAL A 79 6.79 5.51 21.55
C VAL A 79 5.53 6.32 21.87
N GLY A 80 5.27 7.38 21.10
CA GLY A 80 4.18 8.33 21.37
C GLY A 80 2.77 7.76 21.15
N ARG A 81 2.61 6.74 20.30
CA ARG A 81 1.32 6.12 19.98
C ARG A 81 1.18 4.68 20.49
N GLY A 82 2.18 4.18 21.21
CA GLY A 82 2.15 2.86 21.85
C GLY A 82 2.26 1.68 20.89
N TYR A 83 2.94 1.84 19.75
CA TYR A 83 3.27 0.71 18.88
C TYR A 83 4.40 -0.10 19.50
N GLY A 84 4.41 -1.42 19.31
CA GLY A 84 5.47 -2.30 19.82
C GLY A 84 6.72 -2.33 18.95
N THR A 85 6.59 -2.01 17.66
CA THR A 85 7.72 -2.00 16.70
C THR A 85 7.50 -1.00 15.58
N SER A 86 8.59 -0.56 14.93
CA SER A 86 8.55 0.26 13.72
C SER A 86 7.77 -0.43 12.59
N SER A 87 7.90 -1.75 12.43
CA SER A 87 7.16 -2.54 11.43
C SER A 87 5.66 -2.58 11.71
N GLU A 88 5.21 -2.43 12.95
CA GLU A 88 3.81 -2.29 13.30
C GLU A 88 3.26 -0.92 12.90
N TYR A 89 3.98 0.15 13.22
CA TYR A 89 3.63 1.49 12.79
C TYR A 89 3.50 1.60 11.27
N VAL A 90 4.48 1.05 10.53
CA VAL A 90 4.46 1.07 9.06
C VAL A 90 3.30 0.27 8.49
N ARG A 91 2.97 -0.91 9.04
CA ARG A 91 1.79 -1.69 8.61
C ARG A 91 0.50 -0.89 8.78
N GLU A 92 0.37 -0.20 9.90
CA GLU A 92 -0.81 0.63 10.15
C GLU A 92 -0.89 1.84 9.22
N LEU A 93 0.27 2.44 8.89
CA LEU A 93 0.33 3.52 7.91
C LEU A 93 -0.13 3.06 6.51
N ILE A 94 0.28 1.86 6.09
CA ILE A 94 -0.15 1.27 4.81
C ILE A 94 -1.66 1.05 4.78
N ARG A 95 -2.26 0.54 5.87
CA ARG A 95 -3.73 0.37 5.94
C ARG A 95 -4.46 1.69 5.80
N LYS A 96 -4.01 2.71 6.51
CA LYS A 96 -4.59 4.07 6.42
C LYS A 96 -4.47 4.65 5.02
N ASP A 97 -3.35 4.40 4.34
CA ASP A 97 -3.18 4.84 2.95
C ASP A 97 -4.14 4.09 2.01
N GLN A 98 -4.29 2.78 2.16
CA GLN A 98 -5.27 1.99 1.41
C GLN A 98 -6.70 2.50 1.61
N ASP A 99 -7.08 2.82 2.84
CA ASP A 99 -8.41 3.38 3.14
C ASP A 99 -8.61 4.76 2.50
N ARG A 100 -7.58 5.62 2.55
CA ARG A 100 -7.62 6.93 1.87
C ARG A 100 -7.76 6.79 0.36
N GLN A 101 -7.00 5.88 -0.25
CA GLN A 101 -7.10 5.61 -1.69
C GLN A 101 -8.49 5.05 -2.05
N ARG A 102 -9.03 4.15 -1.23
CA ARG A 102 -10.38 3.61 -1.41
C ARG A 102 -11.44 4.70 -1.33
N LEU A 103 -11.39 5.55 -0.31
CA LEU A 103 -12.31 6.67 -0.15
C LEU A 103 -12.22 7.63 -1.34
N ARG A 104 -11.01 7.99 -1.76
CA ARG A 104 -10.79 8.86 -2.92
C ARG A 104 -11.44 8.28 -4.18
N ARG A 105 -11.29 6.97 -4.42
CA ARG A 105 -11.94 6.31 -5.54
C ARG A 105 -13.47 6.41 -5.45
N LEU A 106 -14.06 6.10 -4.30
CA LEU A 106 -15.52 6.20 -4.13
C LEU A 106 -16.05 7.62 -4.35
N LEU A 107 -15.30 8.64 -3.92
CA LEU A 107 -15.67 10.04 -4.15
C LEU A 107 -15.62 10.41 -5.64
N LEU A 108 -14.61 9.92 -6.37
CA LEU A 108 -14.52 10.12 -7.81
C LEU A 108 -15.64 9.39 -8.55
N ASP A 109 -15.92 8.14 -8.17
CA ASP A 109 -17.02 7.35 -8.75
C ASP A 109 -18.37 8.03 -8.48
N GLY A 110 -18.58 8.56 -7.27
CA GLY A 110 -19.77 9.34 -6.91
C GLY A 110 -19.88 10.65 -7.69
N ALA A 111 -18.78 11.38 -7.87
CA ALA A 111 -18.75 12.63 -8.65
C ALA A 111 -19.00 12.40 -10.15
N GLN A 112 -18.62 11.23 -10.67
CA GLN A 112 -18.90 10.82 -12.05
C GLN A 112 -20.31 10.22 -12.23
N SER A 113 -21.00 9.89 -11.14
CA SER A 113 -22.36 9.35 -11.20
C SER A 113 -23.36 10.43 -11.61
N ALA A 114 -24.47 10.01 -12.22
CA ALA A 114 -25.55 10.93 -12.54
C ALA A 114 -26.09 11.56 -11.24
N PRO A 115 -26.43 12.86 -11.23
CA PRO A 115 -27.05 13.49 -10.07
C PRO A 115 -28.28 12.70 -9.61
N GLY A 116 -28.31 12.39 -8.31
CA GLY A 116 -29.47 11.77 -7.69
C GLY A 116 -30.65 12.75 -7.61
N ALA A 117 -31.85 12.20 -7.34
CA ALA A 117 -32.97 13.02 -6.89
C ALA A 117 -32.60 13.79 -5.60
N PRO A 118 -33.19 14.96 -5.35
CA PRO A 118 -33.01 15.67 -4.09
C PRO A 118 -33.26 14.76 -2.89
N ALA A 119 -32.37 14.80 -1.91
CA ALA A 119 -32.55 14.11 -0.63
C ALA A 119 -33.42 14.98 0.29
N ASP A 120 -34.71 15.04 -0.01
CA ASP A 120 -35.73 15.76 0.75
C ASP A 120 -36.42 14.87 1.80
N ASP A 121 -37.37 15.44 2.55
CA ASP A 121 -38.07 14.72 3.61
C ASP A 121 -38.82 13.49 3.08
N ASP A 122 -39.45 13.62 1.89
CA ASP A 122 -40.19 12.53 1.22
C ASP A 122 -39.25 11.38 0.84
N TYR A 123 -38.04 11.69 0.35
CA TYR A 123 -37.00 10.70 0.08
C TYR A 123 -36.66 9.89 1.33
N PHE A 124 -36.45 10.55 2.48
CA PHE A 124 -36.10 9.87 3.73
C PHE A 124 -37.29 9.12 4.36
N GLU A 125 -38.52 9.62 4.22
CA GLU A 125 -39.73 8.88 4.62
C GLU A 125 -39.91 7.60 3.80
N GLY A 126 -39.74 7.68 2.48
CA GLY A 126 -39.76 6.53 1.60
C GLY A 126 -38.68 5.50 1.96
N LEU A 127 -37.47 5.96 2.31
CA LEU A 127 -36.37 5.09 2.73
C LEU A 127 -36.69 4.37 4.06
N ARG A 128 -37.22 5.08 5.06
CA ARG A 128 -37.64 4.50 6.34
C ARG A 128 -38.77 3.48 6.15
N ALA A 129 -39.78 3.81 5.36
CA ALA A 129 -40.87 2.89 5.05
C ALA A 129 -40.36 1.61 4.36
N ARG A 130 -39.35 1.71 3.48
CA ARG A 130 -38.71 0.54 2.86
C ARG A 130 -37.94 -0.31 3.87
N ALA A 131 -37.17 0.32 4.76
CA ALA A 131 -36.42 -0.39 5.80
C ALA A 131 -37.34 -1.17 6.75
N HIS A 132 -38.47 -0.56 7.17
CA HIS A 132 -39.46 -1.21 8.02
C HIS A 132 -40.22 -2.36 7.35
N ARG A 133 -40.37 -2.35 6.02
CA ARG A 133 -40.97 -3.47 5.27
C ARG A 133 -40.03 -4.65 5.06
N ALA A 134 -38.72 -4.44 5.21
CA ALA A 134 -37.69 -5.47 5.01
C ALA A 134 -37.27 -6.17 6.32
N ALA A 135 -37.79 -5.71 7.46
CA ALA A 135 -37.64 -6.30 8.78
C ALA A 135 -38.82 -7.23 9.09
#